data_AF-A0A2I8A6I9-F1
#
_entry.id   AF-A0A2I8A6I9-F1
#
_cell.length_a   1.000
_cell.length_b   1.000
_cell.length_c   1.000
_cell.angle_alpha   90.00
_cell.angle_beta   90.00
_cell.angle_gamma   90.00
#
_symmetry.space_group_name_H-M   'P 1'
#
loop_
_entity.id
_entity.type
_entity.pdbx_description
1 polymer ?
#
loop_
_entity_poly.entity_id
_entity_poly.type
_entity_poly.pdbx_seq_one_letter_code
_entity_poly.pdbx_strand_id
1 'polypeptide(L)'
;MNNPEQRINRELAPEVFQLAAELYAQKQQEYSLEELILIGEEAKIPAEFIQQALDLVQAKKQKKWQLKFTKKYPKLKLALLGCAVTSVTLIVGAWGYHQIFTSKTNSDSPVGILPGEKEKKHTGNVERYLLNKEGLVNGILLHNAKQITLPPHLHEQILAAIKPGDTVEVVGKLGTPSVYGQEIEGNVITNTETKAVVTKKGKPKRKHKVDENSLTLIKINDTVQHWLVDDDGKLRGAILTSGTQVHLVKPLAKQLDQVAKIGSRIKADGVGRRTNHGEVVEVISLDIDGKVLPHSQN
;
A
#
# COMPACT_ATOMS: atom_id res chain seq x y z
N MET A 1 -37.28 10.76 -56.92
CA MET A 1 -36.94 10.88 -55.49
C MET A 1 -36.35 9.56 -55.03
N ASN A 2 -35.06 9.32 -55.27
CA ASN A 2 -34.37 8.11 -54.81
C ASN A 2 -33.15 8.57 -54.04
N ASN A 3 -33.23 8.64 -52.72
CA ASN A 3 -32.03 8.71 -51.89
C ASN A 3 -31.59 7.26 -51.72
N PRO A 4 -30.54 6.78 -52.41
CA PRO A 4 -30.07 5.42 -52.20
C PRO A 4 -29.65 5.32 -50.73
N GLU A 5 -30.25 4.40 -49.97
CA GLU A 5 -29.83 4.15 -48.59
C GLU A 5 -28.32 3.96 -48.58
N GLN A 6 -27.60 4.89 -47.96
CA GLN A 6 -26.16 4.85 -47.89
C GLN A 6 -25.78 3.72 -46.91
N ARG A 7 -25.69 2.51 -47.45
CA ARG A 7 -25.36 1.31 -46.69
C ARG A 7 -23.90 1.38 -46.25
N ILE A 8 -23.70 1.47 -44.95
CA ILE A 8 -22.36 1.43 -44.34
C ILE A 8 -21.82 0.00 -44.53
N ASN A 9 -20.54 -0.12 -44.90
CA ASN A 9 -19.88 -1.41 -45.04
C ASN A 9 -19.93 -2.15 -43.69
N ARG A 10 -20.30 -3.44 -43.72
CA ARG A 10 -20.38 -4.32 -42.55
C ARG A 10 -19.09 -4.37 -41.74
N GLU A 11 -17.93 -4.22 -42.39
CA GLU A 11 -16.63 -4.19 -41.72
C GLU A 11 -16.36 -2.88 -40.97
N LEU A 12 -16.93 -1.76 -41.43
CA LEU A 12 -16.78 -0.44 -40.81
C LEU A 12 -17.82 -0.20 -39.71
N ALA A 13 -18.93 -0.93 -39.74
CA ALA A 13 -20.03 -0.76 -38.79
C ALA A 13 -19.57 -0.83 -37.31
N PRO A 14 -18.75 -1.82 -36.86
CA PRO A 14 -18.31 -1.88 -35.47
C PRO A 14 -17.50 -0.66 -35.03
N GLU A 15 -16.64 -0.14 -35.91
CA GLU A 15 -15.79 1.02 -35.63
C GLU A 15 -16.60 2.31 -35.57
N VAL A 16 -17.57 2.47 -36.47
CA VAL A 16 -18.51 3.60 -36.47
C VAL A 16 -19.36 3.59 -35.19
N PHE A 17 -19.88 2.42 -34.78
CA PHE A 17 -20.64 2.30 -33.53
C PHE A 17 -19.79 2.61 -32.31
N GLN A 18 -18.53 2.15 -32.28
CA GLN A 18 -17.61 2.44 -31.19
C GLN A 18 -17.32 3.96 -31.10
N LEU A 19 -17.01 4.61 -32.21
CA LEU A 19 -16.70 6.05 -32.22
C LEU A 19 -17.94 6.90 -31.90
N ALA A 20 -19.12 6.51 -32.40
CA ALA A 20 -20.38 7.16 -32.05
C ALA A 20 -20.67 7.05 -30.55
N ALA A 21 -20.47 5.86 -29.97
CA ALA A 21 -20.61 5.66 -28.53
C ALA A 21 -19.60 6.49 -27.72
N GLU A 22 -18.36 6.63 -28.18
CA GLU A 22 -17.32 7.45 -27.55
C GLU A 22 -17.68 8.95 -27.59
N LEU A 23 -18.10 9.46 -28.74
CA LEU A 23 -18.57 10.84 -28.91
C LEU A 23 -19.82 11.14 -28.08
N TYR A 24 -20.68 10.13 -27.91
CA TYR A 24 -21.89 10.24 -27.09
C TYR A 24 -21.57 10.21 -25.59
N ALA A 25 -20.66 9.34 -25.16
CA ALA A 25 -20.18 9.25 -23.77
C ALA A 25 -19.46 10.53 -23.32
N GLN A 26 -18.84 11.28 -24.23
CA GLN A 26 -18.24 12.58 -23.93
C GLN A 26 -19.29 13.66 -23.57
N LYS A 27 -20.56 13.49 -23.95
CA LYS A 27 -21.62 14.51 -23.80
C LYS A 27 -22.54 14.35 -22.57
N GLN A 28 -22.65 13.18 -21.92
CA GLN A 28 -23.57 12.96 -20.78
C GLN A 28 -23.09 11.96 -19.71
N GLN A 29 -23.78 11.97 -18.55
CA GLN A 29 -23.47 11.30 -17.27
C GLN A 29 -23.76 9.77 -17.24
N GLU A 30 -23.36 9.11 -16.15
CA GLU A 30 -23.41 7.65 -15.91
C GLU A 30 -24.83 7.05 -16.04
N TYR A 31 -24.96 5.85 -16.65
CA TYR A 31 -26.22 5.15 -16.89
C TYR A 31 -26.46 3.98 -15.91
N SER A 32 -27.72 3.71 -15.60
CA SER A 32 -28.16 2.50 -14.86
C SER A 32 -28.39 1.30 -15.82
N LEU A 33 -28.42 0.08 -15.27
CA LEU A 33 -28.63 -1.14 -16.07
C LEU A 33 -30.00 -1.15 -16.75
N GLU A 34 -31.03 -0.73 -16.02
CA GLU A 34 -32.42 -0.69 -16.44
C GLU A 34 -32.61 0.33 -17.58
N GLU A 35 -31.90 1.45 -17.51
CA GLU A 35 -31.88 2.48 -18.54
C GLU A 35 -31.16 2.02 -19.80
N LEU A 36 -30.07 1.26 -19.68
CA LEU A 36 -29.41 0.64 -20.83
C LEU A 36 -30.30 -0.38 -21.54
N ILE A 37 -31.11 -1.14 -20.78
CA ILE A 37 -32.09 -2.08 -21.35
C ILE A 37 -33.18 -1.33 -22.13
N LEU A 38 -33.70 -0.23 -21.57
CA LEU A 38 -34.71 0.62 -22.22
C LEU A 38 -34.18 1.24 -23.53
N ILE A 39 -32.95 1.77 -23.51
CA ILE A 39 -32.29 2.35 -24.71
C ILE A 39 -32.01 1.24 -25.74
N GLY A 40 -31.59 0.07 -25.28
CA GLY A 40 -31.40 -1.09 -26.14
C GLY A 40 -32.69 -1.55 -26.81
N GLU A 41 -33.80 -1.56 -26.08
CA GLU A 41 -35.13 -1.87 -26.61
C GLU A 41 -35.54 -0.88 -27.71
N GLU A 42 -35.31 0.42 -27.51
CA GLU A 42 -35.53 1.46 -28.54
C GLU A 42 -34.66 1.25 -29.78
N ALA A 43 -33.41 0.83 -29.58
CA ALA A 43 -32.47 0.48 -30.65
C ALA A 43 -32.73 -0.92 -31.27
N LYS A 44 -33.78 -1.64 -30.84
CA LYS A 44 -34.10 -3.03 -31.22
C LYS A 44 -32.96 -4.02 -30.93
N ILE A 45 -32.20 -3.77 -29.88
CA ILE A 45 -31.16 -4.65 -29.34
C ILE A 45 -31.78 -5.53 -28.25
N PRO A 46 -31.84 -6.85 -28.43
CA PRO A 46 -32.38 -7.74 -27.40
C PRO A 46 -31.60 -7.63 -26.07
N ALA A 47 -32.33 -7.66 -24.95
CA ALA A 47 -31.76 -7.46 -23.60
C ALA A 47 -30.66 -8.48 -23.24
N GLU A 48 -30.71 -9.69 -23.78
CA GLU A 48 -29.69 -10.73 -23.63
C GLU A 48 -28.30 -10.27 -24.13
N PHE A 49 -28.24 -9.48 -25.21
CA PHE A 49 -26.98 -8.96 -25.72
C PHE A 49 -26.40 -7.84 -24.84
N ILE A 50 -27.26 -7.09 -24.15
CA ILE A 50 -26.85 -6.03 -23.22
C ILE A 50 -26.22 -6.66 -21.97
N GLN A 51 -26.84 -7.72 -21.44
CA GLN A 51 -26.29 -8.50 -20.33
C GLN A 51 -24.96 -9.17 -20.71
N GLN A 52 -24.90 -9.83 -21.87
CA GLN A 52 -23.66 -10.42 -22.36
C GLN A 52 -22.58 -9.37 -22.61
N ALA A 53 -22.92 -8.20 -23.16
CA ALA A 53 -21.98 -7.12 -23.37
C ALA A 53 -21.44 -6.58 -22.03
N LEU A 54 -22.26 -6.48 -20.99
CA LEU A 54 -21.82 -6.11 -19.65
C LEU A 54 -20.88 -7.15 -19.06
N ASP A 55 -21.22 -8.43 -19.12
CA ASP A 55 -20.36 -9.52 -18.64
C ASP A 55 -19.01 -9.52 -19.37
N LEU A 56 -19.03 -9.34 -20.69
CA LEU A 56 -17.82 -9.25 -21.51
C LEU A 56 -17.00 -7.99 -21.21
N VAL A 57 -17.63 -6.84 -21.00
CA VAL A 57 -16.94 -5.59 -20.62
C VAL A 57 -16.33 -5.72 -19.23
N GLN A 58 -17.04 -6.32 -18.27
CA GLN A 58 -16.53 -6.60 -16.93
C GLN A 58 -15.35 -7.58 -16.99
N ALA A 59 -15.49 -8.70 -17.69
CA ALA A 59 -14.41 -9.67 -17.88
C ALA A 59 -13.20 -9.06 -18.62
N LYS A 60 -13.43 -8.19 -19.62
CA LYS A 60 -12.37 -7.47 -20.36
C LYS A 60 -11.71 -6.42 -19.48
N LYS A 61 -12.45 -5.74 -18.59
CA LYS A 61 -11.91 -4.80 -17.59
C LYS A 61 -11.04 -5.55 -16.58
N GLN A 62 -11.49 -6.72 -16.10
CA GLN A 62 -10.70 -7.61 -15.25
C GLN A 62 -9.41 -8.09 -15.94
N LYS A 63 -9.47 -8.55 -17.20
CA LYS A 63 -8.29 -8.95 -17.98
C LYS A 63 -7.34 -7.79 -18.28
N LYS A 64 -7.85 -6.62 -18.70
CA LYS A 64 -7.03 -5.41 -18.90
C LYS A 64 -6.35 -4.96 -17.61
N TRP A 65 -7.00 -5.15 -16.47
CA TRP A 65 -6.43 -4.86 -15.16
C TRP A 65 -5.27 -5.79 -14.83
N GLN A 66 -5.45 -7.12 -15.00
CA GLN A 66 -4.34 -8.08 -14.92
C GLN A 66 -3.16 -7.67 -15.83
N LEU A 67 -3.45 -7.21 -17.06
CA LEU A 67 -2.43 -6.77 -18.02
C LEU A 67 -1.72 -5.45 -17.65
N LYS A 68 -2.42 -4.49 -16.98
CA LYS A 68 -1.78 -3.27 -16.46
C LYS A 68 -0.79 -3.60 -15.32
N PHE A 69 -1.10 -4.59 -14.48
CA PHE A 69 -0.21 -5.05 -13.41
C PHE A 69 1.00 -5.82 -13.96
N THR A 70 0.82 -6.69 -14.95
CA THR A 70 1.94 -7.40 -15.58
C THR A 70 2.87 -6.47 -16.36
N LYS A 71 2.37 -5.38 -16.96
CA LYS A 71 3.22 -4.34 -17.57
C LYS A 71 4.12 -3.63 -16.56
N LYS A 72 3.69 -3.50 -15.30
CA LYS A 72 4.47 -2.87 -14.22
C LYS A 72 5.48 -3.84 -13.58
N TYR A 73 5.24 -5.15 -13.68
CA TYR A 73 6.08 -6.22 -13.11
C TYR A 73 6.25 -7.37 -14.11
N PRO A 74 7.20 -7.25 -15.07
CA PRO A 74 7.14 -7.98 -16.33
C PRO A 74 7.63 -9.44 -16.32
N LYS A 75 7.83 -10.11 -15.17
CA LYS A 75 8.46 -11.46 -15.17
C LYS A 75 7.87 -12.47 -14.17
N LEU A 76 6.56 -12.72 -14.23
CA LEU A 76 5.95 -13.85 -13.52
C LEU A 76 6.03 -15.12 -14.39
N LYS A 77 7.13 -15.87 -14.28
CA LYS A 77 7.14 -17.29 -14.71
C LYS A 77 6.71 -18.16 -13.53
N LEU A 78 5.67 -18.96 -13.75
CA LEU A 78 5.20 -20.00 -12.82
C LEU A 78 6.37 -20.90 -12.40
N ALA A 79 6.54 -21.09 -11.10
CA ALA A 79 7.18 -22.27 -10.53
C ALA A 79 6.58 -22.56 -9.15
N LEU A 80 5.45 -23.29 -9.18
CA LEU A 80 5.02 -24.18 -8.10
C LEU A 80 6.07 -25.30 -8.01
N LEU A 81 6.83 -25.39 -6.91
CA LEU A 81 7.41 -26.64 -6.39
C LEU A 81 8.25 -26.39 -5.13
N GLY A 82 7.81 -27.01 -4.03
CA GLY A 82 8.73 -27.59 -3.04
C GLY A 82 9.17 -26.72 -1.87
N CYS A 83 8.28 -26.46 -0.92
CA CYS A 83 8.71 -26.26 0.47
C CYS A 83 9.25 -27.60 1.00
N ALA A 84 10.56 -27.78 0.96
CA ALA A 84 11.25 -28.81 1.73
C ALA A 84 11.94 -28.15 2.93
N VAL A 85 11.42 -28.51 4.10
CA VAL A 85 12.01 -28.47 5.45
C VAL A 85 13.50 -28.83 5.35
N THR A 86 14.43 -28.08 5.97
CA THR A 86 14.97 -28.48 7.29
C THR A 86 15.50 -27.32 8.12
N SER A 87 14.89 -27.17 9.29
CA SER A 87 15.52 -26.72 10.53
C SER A 87 16.62 -27.71 10.95
N VAL A 88 17.84 -27.21 11.23
CA VAL A 88 18.82 -27.87 12.10
C VAL A 88 19.53 -26.79 12.94
N THR A 89 19.45 -27.00 14.25
CA THR A 89 20.01 -26.25 15.38
C THR A 89 21.49 -26.56 15.65
N LEU A 90 22.15 -25.66 16.41
CA LEU A 90 23.11 -25.84 17.53
C LEU A 90 24.44 -25.05 17.37
N ILE A 91 24.65 -23.95 18.14
CA ILE A 91 25.31 -23.81 19.48
C ILE A 91 26.86 -23.61 19.41
N VAL A 92 27.31 -22.63 20.22
CA VAL A 92 28.64 -22.29 20.78
C VAL A 92 29.60 -21.42 19.97
N GLY A 93 30.03 -20.33 20.61
CA GLY A 93 31.22 -19.58 20.26
C GLY A 93 31.37 -18.30 21.06
N ALA A 94 31.43 -18.40 22.40
CA ALA A 94 32.00 -17.35 23.22
C ALA A 94 33.41 -17.06 22.70
N TRP A 95 33.77 -15.79 22.47
CA TRP A 95 35.14 -15.27 22.56
C TRP A 95 35.05 -13.79 22.94
N GLY A 96 35.60 -13.47 24.10
CA GLY A 96 35.82 -12.10 24.51
C GLY A 96 37.05 -11.54 23.82
N TYR A 97 37.02 -10.24 23.52
CA TYR A 97 38.21 -9.42 23.52
C TYR A 97 37.93 -8.11 24.24
N HIS A 98 38.41 -8.11 25.48
CA HIS A 98 38.85 -6.93 26.21
C HIS A 98 40.05 -6.34 25.45
N GLN A 99 40.04 -5.03 25.20
CA GLN A 99 41.15 -4.08 25.45
C GLN A 99 40.93 -2.78 24.65
N ILE A 100 40.69 -1.70 25.40
CA ILE A 100 41.34 -0.38 25.32
C ILE A 100 41.33 0.33 23.95
N PHE A 101 40.47 1.35 23.86
CA PHE A 101 40.94 2.67 23.47
C PHE A 101 40.59 3.67 24.56
N THR A 102 41.60 4.03 25.35
CA THR A 102 41.66 5.30 26.05
C THR A 102 41.68 6.41 25.00
N SER A 103 40.62 7.17 24.89
CA SER A 103 40.67 8.48 24.21
C SER A 103 40.58 9.56 25.28
N LYS A 104 41.77 10.07 25.57
CA LYS A 104 42.09 11.29 26.29
C LYS A 104 41.10 12.41 25.96
N THR A 105 40.59 13.07 26.98
CA THR A 105 39.83 14.32 26.90
C THR A 105 40.71 15.40 26.27
N ASN A 106 40.59 15.58 24.96
CA ASN A 106 40.97 16.83 24.31
C ASN A 106 39.67 17.55 23.96
N SER A 107 39.48 18.67 24.66
CA SER A 107 38.65 19.79 24.23
C SER A 107 39.06 20.17 22.80
N ASP A 108 38.30 19.70 21.83
CA ASP A 108 38.09 20.35 20.55
C ASP A 108 36.83 19.77 19.92
N SER A 109 35.77 20.58 19.93
CA SER A 109 34.46 20.25 19.36
C SER A 109 34.56 19.92 17.87
N PRO A 110 33.99 18.80 17.39
CA PRO A 110 33.53 18.67 16.02
C PRO A 110 32.00 18.59 16.03
N VAL A 111 31.38 19.74 15.75
CA VAL A 111 30.01 19.89 15.21
C VAL A 111 29.03 18.80 15.65
N GLY A 112 28.44 18.99 16.84
CA GLY A 112 27.14 18.41 17.13
C GLY A 112 26.17 18.95 16.08
N ILE A 113 25.59 18.07 15.26
CA ILE A 113 24.40 18.42 14.50
C ILE A 113 23.35 18.71 15.57
N LEU A 114 23.17 20.00 15.87
CA LEU A 114 22.05 20.46 16.66
C LEU A 114 20.79 19.88 16.01
N PRO A 115 19.85 19.31 16.79
CA PRO A 115 18.53 19.00 16.26
C PRO A 115 18.04 20.24 15.53
N GLY A 116 17.70 20.11 14.25
CA GLY A 116 17.09 21.23 13.54
C GLY A 116 15.92 21.73 14.37
N GLU A 117 15.69 23.03 14.41
CA GLU A 117 14.71 23.76 15.25
C GLU A 117 13.26 23.23 15.20
N LYS A 118 12.99 22.21 14.37
CA LYS A 118 11.70 21.53 14.17
C LYS A 118 11.69 20.05 14.58
N GLU A 119 12.79 19.51 15.10
CA GLU A 119 12.88 18.11 15.51
C GLU A 119 12.62 17.98 17.01
N LYS A 120 11.64 17.14 17.38
CA LYS A 120 11.29 16.90 18.78
C LYS A 120 11.59 15.46 19.16
N LYS A 121 11.86 15.28 20.45
CA LYS A 121 12.08 13.98 21.09
C LYS A 121 10.75 13.39 21.54
N HIS A 122 10.53 12.11 21.25
CA HIS A 122 9.32 11.38 21.57
C HIS A 122 9.65 10.00 22.12
N THR A 123 8.92 9.55 23.12
CA THR A 123 9.11 8.21 23.72
C THR A 123 7.83 7.41 23.60
N GLY A 124 7.95 6.10 23.40
CA GLY A 124 6.81 5.20 23.43
C GLY A 124 7.23 3.75 23.33
N ASN A 125 6.27 2.87 23.63
CA ASN A 125 6.44 1.43 23.50
C ASN A 125 6.00 0.98 22.11
N VAL A 126 6.81 0.13 21.46
CA VAL A 126 6.57 -0.38 20.12
C VAL A 126 5.45 -1.40 20.16
N GLU A 127 4.33 -1.10 19.51
CA GLU A 127 3.23 -2.05 19.33
C GLU A 127 3.57 -3.07 18.24
N ARG A 128 4.01 -2.58 17.06
CA ARG A 128 4.31 -3.44 15.90
C ARG A 128 5.17 -2.75 14.86
N TYR A 129 5.68 -3.52 13.91
CA TYR A 129 6.32 -3.00 12.70
C TYR A 129 5.29 -2.44 11.71
N LEU A 130 5.71 -1.43 10.95
CA LEU A 130 5.00 -0.93 9.77
C LEU A 130 5.74 -1.38 8.51
N LEU A 131 4.98 -1.93 7.57
CA LEU A 131 5.49 -2.42 6.30
C LEU A 131 5.25 -1.39 5.21
N ASN A 132 6.12 -1.37 4.20
CA ASN A 132 5.82 -0.72 2.92
C ASN A 132 5.18 -1.72 1.95
N LYS A 133 4.72 -1.23 0.80
CA LYS A 133 4.13 -2.08 -0.26
C LYS A 133 5.08 -3.16 -0.81
N GLU A 134 6.38 -3.00 -0.61
CA GLU A 134 7.39 -4.01 -0.94
C GLU A 134 7.53 -5.11 0.13
N GLY A 135 6.83 -5.01 1.27
CA GLY A 135 6.89 -5.94 2.40
C GLY A 135 8.09 -5.74 3.32
N LEU A 136 8.84 -4.65 3.16
CA LEU A 136 9.93 -4.28 4.03
C LEU A 136 9.40 -3.49 5.22
N VAL A 137 9.91 -3.80 6.41
CA VAL A 137 9.77 -2.93 7.58
C VAL A 137 10.41 -1.58 7.28
N ASN A 138 9.60 -0.54 7.25
CA ASN A 138 10.02 0.84 7.05
C ASN A 138 9.52 1.76 8.17
N GLY A 139 9.06 1.20 9.29
CA GLY A 139 8.56 1.97 10.40
C GLY A 139 8.09 1.13 11.56
N ILE A 140 7.58 1.80 12.59
CA ILE A 140 7.01 1.20 13.79
C ILE A 140 5.76 1.98 14.21
N LEU A 141 4.76 1.26 14.69
CA LEU A 141 3.60 1.82 15.38
C LEU A 141 3.88 1.76 16.89
N LEU A 142 3.67 2.88 17.57
CA LEU A 142 3.74 2.95 19.02
C LEU A 142 2.34 2.83 19.62
N HIS A 143 2.23 2.31 20.86
CA HIS A 143 0.96 2.15 21.58
C HIS A 143 0.17 3.45 21.78
N ASN A 144 0.83 4.61 21.68
CA ASN A 144 0.19 5.93 21.75
C ASN A 144 -0.29 6.43 20.37
N ALA A 145 -0.51 5.52 19.41
CA ALA A 145 -0.95 5.80 18.04
C ALA A 145 0.02 6.64 17.18
N LYS A 146 1.26 6.86 17.64
CA LYS A 146 2.29 7.52 16.82
C LYS A 146 2.90 6.54 15.84
N GLN A 147 3.01 6.97 14.59
CA GLN A 147 3.47 6.15 13.47
C GLN A 147 4.84 6.66 13.06
N ILE A 148 5.89 5.93 13.38
CA ILE A 148 7.25 6.34 13.07
C ILE A 148 7.63 5.75 11.72
N THR A 149 7.92 6.61 10.75
CA THR A 149 8.33 6.21 9.41
C THR A 149 9.80 6.50 9.19
N LEU A 150 10.49 5.52 8.63
CA LEU A 150 11.89 5.53 8.27
C LEU A 150 12.06 5.17 6.78
N PRO A 151 13.19 5.54 6.17
CA PRO A 151 13.50 5.08 4.82
C PRO A 151 13.55 3.54 4.73
N PRO A 152 12.96 2.92 3.69
CA PRO A 152 12.91 1.47 3.55
C PRO A 152 14.26 0.75 3.54
N HIS A 153 15.34 1.44 3.16
CA HIS A 153 16.69 0.84 3.18
C HIS A 153 17.25 0.63 4.59
N LEU A 154 16.59 1.14 5.63
CA LEU A 154 16.93 0.88 7.02
C LEU A 154 16.28 -0.41 7.55
N HIS A 155 15.55 -1.17 6.72
CA HIS A 155 14.87 -2.42 7.09
C HIS A 155 15.67 -3.32 8.05
N GLU A 156 16.87 -3.74 7.64
CA GLU A 156 17.73 -4.63 8.43
C GLU A 156 18.16 -3.99 9.76
N GLN A 157 18.39 -2.67 9.77
CA GLN A 157 18.81 -1.95 10.98
C GLN A 157 17.64 -1.84 11.97
N ILE A 158 16.42 -1.63 11.48
CA ILE A 158 15.23 -1.61 12.31
C ILE A 158 15.04 -2.98 12.96
N LEU A 159 15.08 -4.07 12.17
CA LEU A 159 14.91 -5.43 12.67
C LEU A 159 15.98 -5.85 13.68
N ALA A 160 17.23 -5.41 13.48
CA ALA A 160 18.33 -5.73 14.38
C ALA A 160 18.26 -4.96 15.71
N ALA A 161 17.73 -3.73 15.71
CA ALA A 161 17.79 -2.83 16.87
C ALA A 161 16.48 -2.73 17.68
N ILE A 162 15.34 -2.99 17.04
CA ILE A 162 14.01 -2.69 17.60
C ILE A 162 13.08 -3.87 17.36
N LYS A 163 12.37 -4.30 18.41
CA LYS A 163 11.34 -5.35 18.38
C LYS A 163 10.00 -4.83 18.94
N PRO A 164 8.86 -5.41 18.54
CA PRO A 164 7.59 -5.18 19.22
C PRO A 164 7.73 -5.50 20.72
N GLY A 165 7.22 -4.61 21.57
CA GLY A 165 7.40 -4.64 23.03
C GLY A 165 8.55 -3.76 23.55
N ASP A 166 9.49 -3.36 22.71
CA ASP A 166 10.60 -2.49 23.13
C ASP A 166 10.10 -1.08 23.47
N THR A 167 10.82 -0.38 24.35
CA THR A 167 10.64 1.06 24.55
C THR A 167 11.68 1.83 23.75
N VAL A 168 11.21 2.79 22.96
CA VAL A 168 12.07 3.57 22.07
C VAL A 168 11.93 5.06 22.30
N GLU A 169 13.00 5.77 22.01
CA GLU A 169 13.06 7.21 21.92
C GLU A 169 13.36 7.62 20.49
N VAL A 170 12.54 8.52 19.95
CA VAL A 170 12.57 8.95 18.56
C VAL A 170 12.84 10.44 18.52
N VAL A 171 13.81 10.83 17.69
CA VAL A 171 14.00 12.21 17.25
C VAL A 171 13.60 12.27 15.78
N GLY A 172 12.69 13.18 15.44
CA GLY A 172 12.20 13.29 14.08
C GLY A 172 11.30 14.50 13.87
N LYS A 173 10.85 14.65 12.63
CA LYS A 173 9.91 15.69 12.22
C LYS A 173 8.48 15.19 12.43
N LEU A 174 7.68 15.92 13.22
CA LEU A 174 6.26 15.61 13.37
C LEU A 174 5.49 15.99 12.10
N GLY A 175 4.61 15.10 11.67
CA GLY A 175 3.51 15.42 10.76
C GLY A 175 2.33 16.07 11.48
N THR A 176 1.28 16.32 10.71
CA THR A 176 0.03 16.89 11.19
C THR A 176 -0.74 15.82 11.98
N PRO A 177 -1.16 16.11 13.23
CA PRO A 177 -1.97 15.17 13.99
C PRO A 177 -3.39 15.08 13.40
N SER A 178 -3.97 13.89 13.38
CA SER A 178 -5.38 13.68 13.07
C SER A 178 -6.02 12.71 14.08
N VAL A 179 -7.33 12.49 13.96
CA VAL A 179 -8.06 11.53 14.80
C VAL A 179 -7.59 10.08 14.63
N TYR A 180 -6.86 9.80 13.54
CA TYR A 180 -6.35 8.47 13.20
C TYR A 180 -4.92 8.23 13.71
N GLY A 181 -4.23 9.28 14.17
CA GLY A 181 -2.85 9.19 14.65
C GLY A 181 -2.01 10.36 14.17
N GLN A 182 -0.69 10.20 14.28
CA GLN A 182 0.27 11.20 13.82
C GLN A 182 1.53 10.50 13.33
N GLU A 183 1.93 10.81 12.09
CA GLU A 183 3.21 10.36 11.56
C GLU A 183 4.36 11.17 12.15
N ILE A 184 5.48 10.50 12.41
CA ILE A 184 6.78 11.12 12.69
C ILE A 184 7.77 10.56 11.69
N GLU A 185 8.32 11.43 10.85
CA GLU A 185 9.46 11.07 10.01
C GLU A 185 10.70 10.97 10.92
N GLY A 186 11.10 9.74 11.22
CA GLY A 186 12.19 9.45 12.13
C GLY A 186 13.56 9.81 11.55
N ASN A 187 14.36 10.51 12.32
CA ASN A 187 15.78 10.76 12.02
C ASN A 187 16.68 9.86 12.86
N VAL A 188 16.35 9.69 14.14
CA VAL A 188 17.07 8.81 15.06
C VAL A 188 16.05 8.06 15.90
N ILE A 189 16.21 6.75 16.01
CA ILE A 189 15.49 5.92 16.97
C ILE A 189 16.51 5.23 17.87
N THR A 190 16.33 5.37 19.17
CA THR A 190 17.15 4.73 20.20
C THR A 190 16.29 3.78 21.01
N ASN A 191 16.66 2.51 21.05
CA ASN A 191 16.08 1.57 21.99
C ASN A 191 16.60 1.92 23.40
N THR A 192 15.71 2.23 24.33
CA THR A 192 16.10 2.77 25.64
C THR A 192 16.71 1.70 26.54
N GLU A 193 16.38 0.43 26.31
CA GLU A 193 16.89 -0.72 27.06
C GLU A 193 18.24 -1.19 26.49
N THR A 194 18.29 -1.54 25.20
CA THR A 194 19.50 -2.11 24.57
C THR A 194 20.52 -1.06 24.17
N LYS A 195 20.15 0.22 24.17
CA LYS A 195 20.93 1.36 23.65
C LYS A 195 21.26 1.26 22.16
N ALA A 196 20.64 0.33 21.42
CA ALA A 196 20.78 0.24 19.98
C ALA A 196 20.18 1.49 19.30
N VAL A 197 20.86 2.00 18.25
CA VAL A 197 20.47 3.23 17.55
C VAL A 197 20.29 2.97 16.05
N VAL A 198 19.17 3.45 15.51
CA VAL A 198 18.88 3.49 14.08
C VAL A 198 18.85 4.95 13.66
N THR A 199 19.81 5.36 12.81
CA THR A 199 19.91 6.73 12.30
C THR A 199 19.61 6.76 10.80
N LYS A 200 18.81 7.74 10.38
CA LYS A 200 18.53 8.03 8.98
C LYS A 200 19.82 8.35 8.24
N LYS A 201 20.19 7.47 7.31
CA LYS A 201 21.33 7.65 6.40
C LYS A 201 20.86 8.06 5.01
N GLY A 202 21.76 8.71 4.27
CA GLY A 202 21.54 9.05 2.85
C GLY A 202 21.14 7.83 2.01
N LYS A 203 20.50 8.09 0.87
CA LYS A 203 19.97 7.04 -0.01
C LYS A 203 21.11 6.12 -0.48
N PRO A 204 20.95 4.79 -0.43
CA PRO A 204 21.96 3.87 -0.95
C PRO A 204 22.08 4.02 -2.47
N LYS A 205 23.29 3.78 -3.01
CA LYS A 205 23.55 3.79 -4.46
C LYS A 205 22.82 2.68 -5.22
N ARG A 206 22.42 1.61 -4.54
CA ARG A 206 21.67 0.47 -5.11
C ARG A 206 20.29 0.37 -4.47
N LYS A 207 19.26 0.26 -5.30
CA LYS A 207 17.90 -0.06 -4.85
C LYS A 207 17.87 -1.48 -4.33
N HIS A 208 17.13 -1.71 -3.25
CA HIS A 208 16.82 -3.05 -2.79
C HIS A 208 16.01 -3.77 -3.88
N LYS A 209 16.43 -4.98 -4.26
CA LYS A 209 15.75 -5.77 -5.29
C LYS A 209 14.58 -6.48 -4.61
N VAL A 210 13.39 -5.97 -4.86
CA VAL A 210 12.14 -6.56 -4.39
C VAL A 210 11.94 -7.90 -5.10
N ASP A 211 11.61 -8.95 -4.37
CA ASP A 211 11.13 -10.18 -4.99
C ASP A 211 9.73 -9.94 -5.54
N GLU A 212 9.63 -9.75 -6.84
CA GLU A 212 8.37 -9.48 -7.54
C GLU A 212 7.49 -10.74 -7.64
N ASN A 213 8.06 -11.94 -7.52
CA ASN A 213 7.31 -13.20 -7.58
C ASN A 213 6.53 -13.50 -6.29
N SER A 214 6.79 -12.73 -5.23
CA SER A 214 6.08 -12.85 -3.94
C SER A 214 4.69 -12.20 -3.95
N LEU A 215 4.28 -11.54 -5.03
CA LEU A 215 2.98 -10.88 -5.13
C LEU A 215 1.86 -11.86 -5.46
N THR A 216 0.78 -11.79 -4.69
CA THR A 216 -0.43 -12.60 -4.85
C THR A 216 -1.67 -11.70 -4.81
N LEU A 217 -2.74 -12.15 -5.47
CA LEU A 217 -4.05 -11.52 -5.34
C LEU A 217 -4.65 -11.92 -3.99
N ILE A 218 -5.00 -10.93 -3.18
CA ILE A 218 -5.54 -11.12 -1.83
C ILE A 218 -6.91 -10.47 -1.77
N LYS A 219 -7.88 -11.24 -1.27
CA LYS A 219 -9.22 -10.76 -0.95
C LYS A 219 -9.31 -10.54 0.56
N ILE A 220 -9.79 -9.38 0.94
CA ILE A 220 -9.92 -8.94 2.33
C ILE A 220 -11.41 -8.86 2.66
N ASN A 221 -11.77 -9.41 3.82
CA ASN A 221 -13.05 -9.22 4.48
C ASN A 221 -12.76 -9.24 5.99
N ASP A 222 -12.41 -8.08 6.53
CA ASP A 222 -11.87 -7.96 7.89
C ASP A 222 -12.26 -6.61 8.51
N THR A 223 -11.93 -6.41 9.78
CA THR A 223 -12.22 -5.19 10.51
C THR A 223 -10.97 -4.33 10.67
N VAL A 224 -11.13 -3.00 10.57
CA VAL A 224 -10.02 -2.08 10.79
C VAL A 224 -9.72 -1.95 12.28
N GLN A 225 -8.51 -2.32 12.67
CA GLN A 225 -7.99 -2.16 14.03
C GLN A 225 -7.33 -0.79 14.22
N HIS A 226 -6.57 -0.31 13.23
CA HIS A 226 -5.88 0.98 13.28
C HIS A 226 -5.81 1.64 11.91
N TRP A 227 -5.96 2.95 11.83
CA TRP A 227 -5.81 3.70 10.58
C TRP A 227 -4.39 4.26 10.44
N LEU A 228 -3.80 4.17 9.25
CA LEU A 228 -2.47 4.70 8.98
C LEU A 228 -2.57 6.06 8.30
N VAL A 229 -1.70 7.00 8.68
CA VAL A 229 -1.67 8.36 8.15
C VAL A 229 -0.32 8.73 7.54
N ASP A 230 -0.35 9.67 6.62
CA ASP A 230 0.84 10.36 6.10
C ASP A 230 1.21 11.59 6.94
N ASP A 231 2.20 12.36 6.46
CA ASP A 231 2.76 13.51 7.16
C ASP A 231 1.81 14.71 7.19
N ASP A 232 0.83 14.72 6.30
CA ASP A 232 -0.31 15.65 6.30
C ASP A 232 -1.44 15.20 7.25
N GLY A 233 -1.30 14.04 7.91
CA GLY A 233 -2.32 13.46 8.78
C GLY A 233 -3.49 12.82 8.02
N LYS A 234 -3.38 12.67 6.70
CA LYS A 234 -4.39 12.08 5.82
C LYS A 234 -4.24 10.57 5.80
N LEU A 235 -5.32 9.86 5.54
CA LEU A 235 -5.29 8.41 5.48
C LEU A 235 -4.39 7.90 4.35
N ARG A 236 -3.53 6.94 4.64
CA ARG A 236 -2.72 6.22 3.64
C ARG A 236 -2.91 4.72 3.65
N GLY A 237 -3.58 4.19 4.66
CA GLY A 237 -3.67 2.75 4.88
C GLY A 237 -4.45 2.40 6.13
N ALA A 238 -4.48 1.11 6.44
CA ALA A 238 -5.08 0.57 7.65
C ALA A 238 -4.33 -0.68 8.12
N ILE A 239 -4.46 -0.99 9.39
CA ILE A 239 -4.06 -2.25 9.99
C ILE A 239 -5.35 -2.96 10.39
N LEU A 240 -5.51 -4.20 9.93
CA LEU A 240 -6.70 -4.99 10.16
C LEU A 240 -6.57 -5.84 11.42
N THR A 241 -7.68 -6.41 11.90
CA THR A 241 -7.69 -7.30 13.07
C THR A 241 -6.85 -8.56 12.87
N SER A 242 -6.70 -9.04 11.63
CA SER A 242 -5.74 -10.10 11.27
C SER A 242 -4.26 -9.69 11.40
N GLY A 243 -3.97 -8.40 11.54
CA GLY A 243 -2.62 -7.83 11.49
C GLY A 243 -2.14 -7.48 10.08
N THR A 244 -2.93 -7.78 9.04
CA THR A 244 -2.64 -7.39 7.66
C THR A 244 -2.63 -5.86 7.52
N GLN A 245 -1.61 -5.33 6.83
CA GLN A 245 -1.45 -3.90 6.57
C GLN A 245 -1.92 -3.57 5.16
N VAL A 246 -2.98 -2.78 5.08
CA VAL A 246 -3.55 -2.28 3.84
C VAL A 246 -2.91 -0.96 3.48
N HIS A 247 -2.41 -0.84 2.26
CA HIS A 247 -1.97 0.41 1.66
C HIS A 247 -3.00 0.88 0.65
N LEU A 248 -3.39 2.15 0.77
CA LEU A 248 -4.34 2.77 -0.13
C LEU A 248 -3.58 3.54 -1.22
N VAL A 249 -4.07 3.41 -2.45
CA VAL A 249 -3.66 4.32 -3.52
C VAL A 249 -4.20 5.73 -3.23
N LYS A 250 -3.42 6.77 -3.58
CA LYS A 250 -3.74 8.17 -3.23
C LYS A 250 -5.17 8.63 -3.57
N PRO A 251 -5.76 8.28 -4.73
CA PRO A 251 -7.14 8.68 -5.03
C PRO A 251 -8.14 8.11 -4.02
N LEU A 252 -7.95 6.84 -3.64
CA LEU A 252 -8.80 6.14 -2.71
C LEU A 252 -8.67 6.74 -1.31
N ALA A 253 -7.44 6.95 -0.84
CA ALA A 253 -7.14 7.61 0.43
C ALA A 253 -7.93 8.91 0.66
N LYS A 254 -7.96 9.81 -0.34
CA LYS A 254 -8.68 11.09 -0.25
C LYS A 254 -10.18 10.95 -0.02
N GLN A 255 -10.78 9.83 -0.44
CA GLN A 255 -12.22 9.59 -0.28
C GLN A 255 -12.56 9.02 1.10
N LEU A 256 -11.59 8.41 1.80
CA LEU A 256 -11.83 7.79 3.11
C LEU A 256 -11.92 8.80 4.25
N ASP A 257 -11.31 9.99 4.13
CA ASP A 257 -11.18 10.94 5.25
C ASP A 257 -12.53 11.30 5.91
N GLN A 258 -13.65 11.13 5.19
CA GLN A 258 -15.02 11.42 5.66
C GLN A 258 -15.80 10.20 6.19
N VAL A 259 -15.32 8.97 5.93
CA VAL A 259 -16.07 7.72 6.20
C VAL A 259 -15.32 6.74 7.11
N ALA A 260 -14.02 6.91 7.28
CA ALA A 260 -13.21 6.00 8.07
C ALA A 260 -13.57 6.05 9.56
N LYS A 261 -13.90 4.88 10.12
CA LYS A 261 -14.07 4.68 11.57
C LYS A 261 -13.22 3.50 12.01
N ILE A 262 -12.65 3.56 13.21
CA ILE A 262 -12.01 2.38 13.82
C ILE A 262 -13.13 1.37 14.08
N GLY A 263 -12.88 0.10 13.76
CA GLY A 263 -13.90 -0.95 13.84
C GLY A 263 -14.80 -1.08 12.60
N SER A 264 -14.60 -0.24 11.56
CA SER A 264 -15.30 -0.44 10.29
C SER A 264 -14.92 -1.76 9.65
N ARG A 265 -15.91 -2.44 9.08
CA ARG A 265 -15.69 -3.65 8.29
C ARG A 265 -15.32 -3.24 6.87
N ILE A 266 -14.22 -3.79 6.37
CA ILE A 266 -13.79 -3.55 5.00
C ILE A 266 -13.87 -4.81 4.16
N LYS A 267 -14.26 -4.64 2.90
CA LYS A 267 -14.09 -5.65 1.85
C LYS A 267 -13.25 -5.03 0.76
N ALA A 268 -12.17 -5.70 0.40
CA ALA A 268 -11.25 -5.18 -0.59
C ALA A 268 -10.63 -6.29 -1.42
N ASP A 269 -10.33 -5.97 -2.66
CA ASP A 269 -9.38 -6.74 -3.44
C ASP A 269 -8.06 -5.97 -3.50
N GLY A 270 -6.96 -6.70 -3.50
CA GLY A 270 -5.65 -6.10 -3.54
C GLY A 270 -4.59 -7.05 -4.05
N VAL A 271 -3.40 -6.49 -4.24
CA VAL A 271 -2.21 -7.26 -4.55
C VAL A 271 -1.25 -7.10 -3.38
N GLY A 272 -0.80 -8.21 -2.83
CA GLY A 272 -0.01 -8.18 -1.62
C GLY A 272 0.95 -9.35 -1.50
N ARG A 273 1.62 -9.39 -0.37
CA ARG A 273 2.61 -10.42 -0.04
C ARG A 273 2.64 -10.65 1.46
N ARG A 274 3.04 -11.85 1.83
CA ARG A 274 3.31 -12.22 3.22
C ARG A 274 4.81 -12.38 3.42
N THR A 275 5.33 -11.76 4.48
CA THR A 275 6.72 -11.87 4.91
C THR A 275 6.76 -12.39 6.35
N ASN A 276 7.97 -12.62 6.87
CA ASN A 276 8.16 -13.00 8.28
C ASN A 276 7.74 -11.91 9.27
N HIS A 277 7.48 -10.69 8.80
CA HIS A 277 7.16 -9.52 9.62
C HIS A 277 5.70 -9.06 9.47
N GLY A 278 4.91 -9.73 8.63
CA GLY A 278 3.49 -9.45 8.44
C GLY A 278 3.03 -9.65 7.00
N GLU A 279 1.77 -9.32 6.76
CA GLU A 279 1.17 -9.32 5.43
C GLU A 279 0.86 -7.89 5.03
N VAL A 280 1.19 -7.52 3.79
CA VAL A 280 0.91 -6.20 3.24
C VAL A 280 0.14 -6.32 1.94
N VAL A 281 -0.89 -5.50 1.76
CA VAL A 281 -1.77 -5.51 0.60
C VAL A 281 -1.96 -4.09 0.07
N GLU A 282 -1.60 -3.85 -1.19
CA GLU A 282 -1.98 -2.62 -1.89
C GLU A 282 -3.40 -2.80 -2.45
N VAL A 283 -4.34 -2.04 -1.89
CA VAL A 283 -5.76 -2.16 -2.19
C VAL A 283 -6.15 -1.30 -3.38
N ILE A 284 -7.00 -1.88 -4.22
CA ILE A 284 -7.37 -1.34 -5.54
C ILE A 284 -8.86 -1.04 -5.64
N SER A 285 -9.66 -1.80 -4.88
CA SER A 285 -11.10 -1.65 -4.66
C SER A 285 -11.35 -1.76 -3.16
N LEU A 286 -12.17 -0.88 -2.61
CA LEU A 286 -12.47 -0.89 -1.19
C LEU A 286 -13.95 -0.57 -0.98
N ASP A 287 -14.60 -1.42 -0.21
CA ASP A 287 -15.90 -1.20 0.39
C ASP A 287 -15.69 -1.07 1.89
N ILE A 288 -16.30 -0.03 2.48
CA ILE A 288 -16.29 0.21 3.92
C ILE A 288 -17.74 0.24 4.41
N ASP A 289 -18.08 -0.66 5.31
CA ASP A 289 -19.42 -0.77 5.91
C ASP A 289 -20.57 -0.84 4.87
N GLY A 290 -20.32 -1.44 3.70
CA GLY A 290 -21.27 -1.58 2.60
C GLY A 290 -21.25 -0.41 1.60
N LYS A 291 -20.41 0.61 1.82
CA LYS A 291 -20.22 1.73 0.90
C LYS A 291 -19.02 1.44 0.00
N VAL A 292 -19.30 1.07 -1.25
CA VAL A 292 -18.28 0.89 -2.29
C VAL A 292 -17.64 2.23 -2.62
N LEU A 293 -16.33 2.34 -2.42
CA LEU A 293 -15.54 3.46 -2.91
C LEU A 293 -15.14 3.19 -4.36
N PRO A 294 -15.23 4.19 -5.25
CA PRO A 294 -14.97 3.99 -6.67
C PRO A 294 -13.54 3.51 -6.90
N HIS A 295 -13.39 2.64 -7.89
CA HIS A 295 -12.09 2.11 -8.29
C HIS A 295 -11.15 3.25 -8.68
N SER A 296 -9.86 3.15 -8.34
CA SER A 296 -8.86 4.10 -8.83
C SER A 296 -8.80 4.04 -10.36
N GLN A 297 -9.45 4.97 -11.05
CA GLN A 297 -9.28 5.18 -12.47
C GLN A 297 -7.94 5.89 -12.68
N ASN A 298 -6.89 5.09 -12.95
CA ASN A 298 -5.63 5.60 -13.49
C ASN A 298 -5.71 5.70 -15.01
#